data_AF-A0A965UNG1-F1
#
_entry.id   AF-A0A965UNG1-F1
#
_cell.length_a   1.000
_cell.length_b   1.000
_cell.length_c   1.000
_cell.angle_alpha   90.00
_cell.angle_beta   90.00
_cell.angle_gamma   90.00
#
_symmetry.space_group_name_H-M   'P 1'
#
loop_
_entity.id
_entity.type
_entity.pdbx_description
1 polymer ?
#
loop_
_entity_poly.entity_id
_entity_poly.type
_entity_poly.pdbx_seq_one_letter_code
_entity_poly.pdbx_strand_id
1 'polypeptide(L)'
;MHVRFLYSRKADHGVSVGCPAENCISAMVHGGFWDLMLRGFVDEQVHRQVLGGISESDAVRFAKAIAFGGLTQAEAYEVICGRDCNHLGYNIDIVSASDIPSDRWFRNAWKRSPNGGPVSIDLEKAKPIHWDRLMVAVTAENDQREKAYERRPLIKPAWETIRGAVRHARDADELRKIWPDGMEQVKL
;
A
#
# COMPACT_ATOMS: atom_id res chain seq x y z
N MET A 1 12.63 0.02 15.70
CA MET A 1 12.57 0.20 14.23
C MET A 1 11.39 -0.63 13.73
N HIS A 2 10.37 -0.02 13.14
CA HIS A 2 9.22 -0.77 12.62
C HIS A 2 9.52 -1.25 11.20
N VAL A 3 9.56 -2.56 11.00
CA VAL A 3 9.86 -3.18 9.69
C VAL A 3 8.60 -3.20 8.82
N ARG A 4 8.80 -3.05 7.51
CA ARG A 4 7.75 -3.14 6.49
C ARG A 4 8.22 -3.98 5.32
N PHE A 5 7.29 -4.69 4.69
CA PHE A 5 7.52 -5.36 3.41
C PHE A 5 7.04 -4.46 2.30
N LEU A 6 7.93 -4.12 1.37
CA LEU A 6 7.64 -3.25 0.25
C LEU A 6 7.79 -4.06 -1.05
N TYR A 7 6.75 -4.10 -1.89
CA TYR A 7 6.80 -4.86 -3.13
C TYR A 7 5.99 -4.21 -4.25
N SER A 8 6.36 -4.53 -5.49
CA SER A 8 5.60 -4.17 -6.69
C SER A 8 4.56 -5.24 -6.99
N ARG A 9 3.29 -4.86 -7.13
CA ARG A 9 2.17 -5.77 -7.41
C ARG A 9 2.21 -6.26 -8.85
N LYS A 10 1.95 -7.55 -9.07
CA LYS A 10 1.86 -8.13 -10.43
C LYS A 10 0.68 -7.59 -11.25
N ALA A 11 -0.44 -7.27 -10.60
CA ALA A 11 -1.69 -6.93 -11.28
C ALA A 11 -1.65 -5.56 -11.99
N ASP A 12 -0.97 -4.57 -11.42
CA ASP A 12 -1.02 -3.19 -11.92
C ASP A 12 0.30 -2.42 -11.81
N HIS A 13 1.39 -3.12 -11.46
CA HIS A 13 2.72 -2.54 -11.21
C HIS A 13 2.74 -1.44 -10.14
N GLY A 14 1.68 -1.32 -9.34
CA GLY A 14 1.62 -0.42 -8.20
C GLY A 14 2.42 -0.97 -7.01
N VAL A 15 2.57 -0.15 -5.98
CA VAL A 15 3.33 -0.53 -4.78
C VAL A 15 2.39 -1.00 -3.67
N SER A 16 2.77 -2.07 -2.97
CA SER A 16 2.13 -2.51 -1.73
C SER A 16 3.10 -2.42 -0.56
N VAL A 17 2.53 -2.19 0.62
CA VAL A 17 3.26 -2.12 1.89
C VAL A 17 2.58 -3.07 2.87
N GLY A 18 3.29 -4.12 3.26
CA GLY A 18 2.88 -5.06 4.30
C GLY A 18 3.52 -4.74 5.65
N CYS A 19 2.82 -5.06 6.72
CA CYS A 19 3.38 -5.05 8.07
C CYS A 19 3.36 -6.50 8.60
N PRO A 20 4.51 -7.06 8.99
CA PRO A 20 4.52 -8.38 9.62
C PRO A 20 3.76 -8.33 10.95
N ALA A 21 3.05 -9.41 11.25
CA ALA A 21 2.36 -9.57 12.51
C ALA A 21 3.36 -9.95 13.63
N GLU A 22 3.43 -9.15 14.68
CA GLU A 22 4.44 -9.31 15.74
C GLU A 22 4.33 -10.65 16.49
N ASN A 23 3.12 -11.16 16.66
CA ASN A 23 2.87 -12.48 17.23
C ASN A 23 3.47 -13.61 16.39
N CYS A 24 3.41 -13.51 15.05
CA CYS A 24 4.04 -14.48 14.16
C CYS A 24 5.56 -14.45 14.29
N ILE A 25 6.16 -13.26 14.43
CA ILE A 25 7.61 -13.13 14.64
C ILE A 25 7.98 -13.80 15.96
N SER A 26 7.27 -13.48 17.05
CA SER A 26 7.51 -14.08 18.37
C SER A 26 7.41 -15.61 18.32
N ALA A 27 6.40 -16.14 17.63
CA ALA A 27 6.22 -17.57 17.44
C ALA A 27 7.37 -18.20 16.63
N MET A 28 7.87 -17.54 15.60
CA MET A 28 8.99 -18.05 14.79
C MET A 28 10.34 -18.02 15.52
N VAL A 29 10.49 -17.13 16.50
CA VAL A 29 11.70 -17.08 17.34
C VAL A 29 11.63 -18.17 18.41
N HIS A 30 10.50 -18.29 19.11
CA HIS A 30 10.40 -19.12 20.32
C HIS A 30 9.77 -20.51 20.09
N GLY A 31 8.99 -20.67 19.02
CA GLY A 31 8.23 -21.88 18.74
C GLY A 31 7.00 -22.02 19.64
N GLY A 32 6.39 -23.19 19.58
CA GLY A 32 5.32 -23.60 20.50
C GLY A 32 3.93 -23.06 20.17
N PHE A 33 3.77 -22.34 19.06
CA PHE A 33 2.50 -21.70 18.70
C PHE A 33 1.37 -22.72 18.44
N TRP A 34 1.72 -23.96 18.11
CA TRP A 34 0.79 -25.06 17.83
C TRP A 34 0.99 -26.29 18.73
N ASP A 35 1.61 -26.14 19.91
CA ASP A 35 1.90 -27.28 20.81
C ASP A 35 0.66 -28.06 21.27
N LEU A 36 -0.50 -27.41 21.31
CA LEU A 36 -1.76 -28.03 21.70
C LEU A 36 -2.51 -28.67 20.52
N MET A 37 -1.94 -28.64 19.31
CA MET A 37 -2.58 -29.14 18.10
C MET A 37 -2.27 -30.61 17.87
N LEU A 38 -3.18 -31.30 17.16
CA LEU A 38 -3.02 -32.71 16.84
C LEU A 38 -1.82 -32.98 15.93
N ARG A 39 -1.29 -34.19 15.99
CA ARG A 39 -0.25 -34.67 15.05
C ARG A 39 -0.75 -34.49 13.60
N GLY A 40 0.11 -33.96 12.74
CA GLY A 40 -0.21 -33.66 11.33
C GLY A 40 -0.75 -32.24 11.11
N PHE A 41 -0.98 -31.44 12.16
CA PHE A 41 -1.47 -30.07 12.01
C PHE A 41 -0.53 -29.18 11.18
N VAL A 42 0.79 -29.34 11.32
CA VAL A 42 1.77 -28.60 10.50
C VAL A 42 1.57 -28.89 9.02
N ASP A 43 1.43 -30.17 8.64
CA ASP A 43 1.25 -30.57 7.24
C ASP A 43 -0.08 -30.06 6.68
N GLU A 44 -1.14 -30.07 7.49
CA GLU A 44 -2.43 -29.47 7.15
C GLU A 44 -2.32 -27.96 6.91
N GLN A 45 -1.55 -27.23 7.73
CA GLN A 45 -1.30 -25.81 7.52
C GLN A 45 -0.48 -25.53 6.26
N VAL A 46 0.46 -26.41 5.92
CA VAL A 46 1.18 -26.32 4.64
C VAL A 46 0.21 -26.52 3.48
N HIS A 47 -0.62 -27.57 3.52
CA HIS A 47 -1.58 -27.88 2.47
C HIS A 47 -2.55 -26.71 2.22
N ARG A 48 -3.13 -26.13 3.28
CA ARG A 48 -4.03 -24.97 3.18
C ARG A 48 -3.37 -23.75 2.55
N GLN A 49 -2.12 -23.47 2.90
CA GLN A 49 -1.38 -22.35 2.34
C GLN A 49 -1.08 -22.56 0.86
N VAL A 50 -0.72 -23.78 0.45
CA VAL A 50 -0.50 -24.13 -0.95
C VAL A 50 -1.80 -24.01 -1.76
N LEU A 51 -2.94 -24.47 -1.23
CA LEU A 51 -4.25 -24.25 -1.85
C LEU A 51 -4.60 -22.75 -2.00
N GLY A 52 -4.07 -21.92 -1.09
CA GLY A 52 -4.17 -20.46 -1.15
C GLY A 52 -3.22 -19.79 -2.15
N GLY A 53 -2.39 -20.54 -2.88
CA GLY A 53 -1.47 -20.02 -3.89
C GLY A 53 -0.07 -19.64 -3.38
N ILE A 54 0.27 -20.01 -2.14
CA ILE A 54 1.62 -19.86 -1.59
C ILE A 54 2.50 -21.01 -2.13
N SER A 55 3.77 -20.73 -2.43
CA SER A 55 4.70 -21.78 -2.85
C SER A 55 4.88 -22.82 -1.74
N GLU A 56 5.03 -24.10 -2.09
CA GLU A 56 5.24 -25.16 -1.10
C GLU A 56 6.46 -24.89 -0.23
N SER A 57 7.56 -24.40 -0.83
CA SER A 57 8.77 -24.05 -0.09
C SER A 57 8.54 -22.96 0.95
N ASP A 58 7.81 -21.89 0.62
CA ASP A 58 7.52 -20.80 1.55
C ASP A 58 6.52 -21.26 2.63
N ALA A 59 5.51 -22.05 2.25
CA ALA A 59 4.53 -22.60 3.18
C ALA A 59 5.17 -23.54 4.22
N VAL A 60 6.07 -24.44 3.79
CA VAL A 60 6.82 -25.35 4.67
C VAL A 60 7.74 -24.58 5.61
N ARG A 61 8.51 -23.62 5.09
CA ARG A 61 9.39 -22.79 5.94
C ARG A 61 8.60 -22.03 7.00
N PHE A 62 7.49 -21.40 6.60
CA PHE A 62 6.61 -20.68 7.52
C PHE A 62 6.01 -21.59 8.58
N ALA A 63 5.39 -22.70 8.19
CA ALA A 63 4.68 -23.59 9.11
C ALA A 63 5.63 -24.24 10.12
N LYS A 64 6.83 -24.67 9.67
CA LYS A 64 7.85 -25.22 10.58
C LYS A 64 8.39 -24.17 11.54
N ALA A 65 8.65 -22.95 11.06
CA ALA A 65 9.12 -21.87 11.92
C ALA A 65 8.10 -21.52 13.01
N ILE A 66 6.81 -21.42 12.66
CA ILE A 66 5.74 -21.15 13.65
C ILE A 66 5.63 -22.27 14.68
N ALA A 67 5.73 -23.53 14.26
CA ALA A 67 5.60 -24.67 15.15
C ALA A 67 6.79 -24.82 16.10
N PHE A 68 8.01 -24.76 15.56
CA PHE A 68 9.22 -25.20 16.28
C PHE A 68 10.15 -24.06 16.69
N GLY A 69 9.95 -22.86 16.14
CA GLY A 69 10.79 -21.71 16.45
C GLY A 69 12.22 -21.84 15.93
N GLY A 70 13.14 -21.13 16.58
CA GLY A 70 14.57 -21.24 16.34
C GLY A 70 15.13 -20.27 15.29
N LEU A 71 14.32 -19.35 14.77
CA LEU A 71 14.80 -18.31 13.87
C LEU A 71 15.29 -17.09 14.64
N THR A 72 16.27 -16.39 14.08
CA THR A 72 16.51 -14.99 14.42
C THR A 72 15.34 -14.12 13.94
N GLN A 73 15.22 -12.92 14.52
CA GLN A 73 14.19 -11.98 14.09
C GLN A 73 14.31 -11.60 12.61
N ALA A 74 15.55 -11.49 12.10
CA ALA A 74 15.81 -11.21 10.68
C ALA A 74 15.31 -12.34 9.77
N GLU A 75 15.63 -13.60 10.11
CA GLU A 75 15.14 -14.77 9.36
C GLU A 75 13.62 -14.90 9.43
N ALA A 76 13.01 -14.60 10.58
CA ALA A 76 11.55 -14.57 10.72
C ALA A 76 10.92 -13.55 9.75
N TYR A 77 11.51 -12.36 9.62
CA TYR A 77 11.05 -11.38 8.64
C TYR A 77 11.15 -11.91 7.21
N GLU A 78 12.26 -12.55 6.83
CA GLU A 78 12.43 -13.13 5.49
C GLU A 78 11.40 -14.23 5.20
N VAL A 79 11.13 -15.10 6.16
CA VAL A 79 10.15 -16.19 6.01
C VAL A 79 8.74 -15.64 5.84
N ILE A 80 8.33 -14.69 6.68
CA ILE A 80 7.01 -14.03 6.55
C ILE A 80 6.94 -13.28 5.22
N CYS A 81 7.99 -12.55 4.86
CA CYS A 81 8.06 -11.79 3.62
C CYS A 81 7.91 -12.69 2.39
N GLY A 82 8.62 -13.81 2.35
CA GLY A 82 8.50 -14.79 1.26
C GLY A 82 7.09 -15.33 1.14
N ARG A 83 6.54 -15.82 2.26
CA ARG A 83 5.19 -16.38 2.34
C ARG A 83 4.10 -15.39 1.93
N ASP A 84 4.15 -14.16 2.45
CA ASP A 84 3.09 -13.16 2.25
C ASP A 84 3.22 -12.39 0.92
N CYS A 85 4.43 -12.20 0.39
CA CYS A 85 4.66 -11.26 -0.72
C CYS A 85 5.07 -11.92 -2.04
N ASN A 86 5.77 -13.07 -2.06
CA ASN A 86 6.31 -13.66 -3.29
C ASN A 86 5.24 -13.98 -4.35
N HIS A 87 4.09 -14.49 -3.90
CA HIS A 87 2.99 -14.83 -4.80
C HIS A 87 2.28 -13.58 -5.34
N LEU A 88 2.24 -12.49 -4.57
CA LEU A 88 1.54 -11.23 -4.90
C LEU A 88 2.33 -10.29 -5.82
N GLY A 89 3.66 -10.38 -5.79
CA GLY A 89 4.51 -9.31 -6.31
C GLY A 89 5.91 -9.73 -6.75
N TYR A 90 6.72 -8.70 -7.01
CA TYR A 90 8.15 -8.77 -7.31
C TYR A 90 8.85 -7.54 -6.70
N ASN A 91 10.19 -7.51 -6.73
CA ASN A 91 11.01 -6.46 -6.10
C ASN A 91 10.64 -6.25 -4.64
N ILE A 92 10.75 -7.33 -3.89
CA ILE A 92 10.33 -7.38 -2.49
C ILE A 92 11.51 -6.97 -1.63
N ASP A 93 11.32 -5.94 -0.82
CA ASP A 93 12.32 -5.44 0.10
C ASP A 93 11.77 -5.36 1.52
N ILE A 94 12.64 -5.65 2.48
CA ILE A 94 12.39 -5.47 3.91
C ILE A 94 13.00 -4.11 4.27
N VAL A 95 12.16 -3.12 4.54
CA VAL A 95 12.57 -1.72 4.74
C VAL A 95 12.14 -1.19 6.09
N SER A 96 12.76 -0.09 6.54
CA SER A 96 12.25 0.67 7.67
C SER A 96 10.94 1.35 7.29
N ALA A 97 10.01 1.47 8.24
CA ALA A 97 8.82 2.30 8.06
C ALA A 97 9.16 3.76 7.71
N SER A 98 10.33 4.26 8.15
CA SER A 98 10.83 5.60 7.81
C SER A 98 11.22 5.77 6.33
N ASP A 99 11.51 4.67 5.64
CA ASP A 99 11.98 4.70 4.24
C ASP A 99 10.79 4.78 3.27
N ILE A 100 9.57 4.58 3.78
CA ILE A 100 8.34 4.67 3.01
C ILE A 100 7.84 6.10 3.04
N PRO A 101 7.49 6.71 1.90
CA PRO A 101 6.97 8.08 1.88
C PRO A 101 5.82 8.25 2.87
N SER A 102 5.95 9.23 3.76
CA SER A 102 4.92 9.59 4.74
C SER A 102 3.70 10.19 4.06
N ASP A 103 3.93 10.96 3.01
CA ASP A 103 2.91 11.55 2.17
C ASP A 103 2.22 10.48 1.29
N ARG A 104 0.94 10.25 1.59
CA ARG A 104 0.09 9.25 0.92
C ARG A 104 -0.87 9.87 -0.10
N TRP A 105 -0.72 11.16 -0.44
CA TRP A 105 -1.65 11.84 -1.33
C TRP A 105 -1.85 11.06 -2.64
N PHE A 106 -0.77 10.63 -3.30
CA PHE A 106 -0.84 9.82 -4.52
C PHE A 106 -0.51 8.35 -4.28
N ARG A 107 -0.94 7.79 -3.14
CA ARG A 107 -0.67 6.39 -2.75
C ARG A 107 -0.99 5.37 -3.85
N ASN A 108 -2.09 5.59 -4.58
CA ASN A 108 -2.53 4.69 -5.65
C ASN A 108 -1.74 4.87 -6.96
N ALA A 109 -0.95 5.92 -7.09
CA ALA A 109 -0.01 6.14 -8.20
C ALA A 109 1.43 5.77 -7.84
N TRP A 110 1.67 5.16 -6.68
CA TRP A 110 3.02 4.75 -6.30
C TRP A 110 3.56 3.69 -7.25
N LYS A 111 4.80 3.89 -7.69
CA LYS A 111 5.57 2.96 -8.51
C LYS A 111 6.99 2.81 -7.99
N ARG A 112 7.65 1.74 -8.42
CA ARG A 112 9.08 1.46 -8.17
C ARG A 112 9.77 1.04 -9.46
N SER A 113 11.09 1.21 -9.49
CA SER A 113 11.90 0.69 -10.60
C SER A 113 11.83 -0.84 -10.64
N PRO A 114 11.96 -1.45 -11.84
CA PRO A 114 12.09 -2.90 -12.00
C PRO A 114 13.25 -3.53 -11.21
N ASN A 115 14.24 -2.74 -10.78
CA ASN A 115 15.37 -3.23 -9.98
C ASN A 115 15.24 -2.88 -8.48
N GLY A 116 14.04 -2.52 -8.01
CA GLY A 116 13.82 -2.04 -6.64
C GLY A 116 14.08 -0.54 -6.48
N GLY A 117 14.49 -0.11 -5.28
CA GLY A 117 14.76 1.30 -4.97
C GLY A 117 13.57 2.10 -4.42
N PRO A 118 13.69 3.43 -4.29
CA PRO A 118 12.70 4.25 -3.60
C PRO A 118 11.35 4.26 -4.31
N VAL A 119 10.28 4.49 -3.54
CA VAL A 119 8.94 4.71 -4.08
C VAL A 119 8.89 6.08 -4.73
N SER A 120 8.39 6.13 -5.97
CA SER A 120 8.13 7.37 -6.71
C SER A 120 6.66 7.43 -7.14
N ILE A 121 6.23 8.58 -7.64
CA ILE A 121 4.85 8.79 -8.12
C ILE A 121 4.83 8.61 -9.63
N ASP A 122 3.91 7.78 -10.10
CA ASP A 122 3.58 7.67 -11.50
C ASP A 122 2.65 8.82 -11.93
N LEU A 123 3.23 9.85 -12.54
CA LEU A 123 2.50 11.07 -12.86
C LEU A 123 1.29 10.81 -13.77
N GLU A 124 1.41 9.89 -14.72
CA GLU A 124 0.31 9.53 -15.62
C GLU A 124 -0.85 8.84 -14.90
N LYS A 125 -0.60 8.12 -13.80
CA LYS A 125 -1.66 7.60 -12.90
C LYS A 125 -2.13 8.65 -11.90
N ALA A 126 -1.25 9.55 -11.46
CA ALA A 126 -1.59 10.59 -10.49
C ALA A 126 -2.56 11.64 -11.06
N LYS A 127 -2.41 12.00 -12.35
CA LYS A 127 -3.27 12.96 -13.06
C LYS A 127 -4.77 12.61 -12.98
N PRO A 128 -5.22 11.41 -13.40
CA PRO A 128 -6.63 11.04 -13.29
C PRO A 128 -7.09 10.93 -11.82
N ILE A 129 -6.26 10.44 -10.91
CA ILE A 129 -6.59 10.41 -9.47
C ILE A 129 -6.84 11.82 -8.92
N HIS A 130 -6.00 12.80 -9.30
CA HIS A 130 -6.18 14.19 -8.90
C HIS A 130 -7.45 14.78 -9.52
N TRP A 131 -7.69 14.50 -10.80
CA TRP A 131 -8.88 14.94 -11.50
C TRP A 131 -10.17 14.46 -10.81
N ASP A 132 -10.26 13.18 -10.47
CA ASP A 132 -11.41 12.61 -9.78
C ASP A 132 -11.63 13.29 -8.42
N ARG A 133 -10.54 13.56 -7.69
CA ARG A 133 -10.63 14.31 -6.42
C ARG A 133 -11.13 15.73 -6.60
N LEU A 134 -10.69 16.44 -7.63
CA LEU A 134 -11.19 17.78 -7.94
C LEU A 134 -12.69 17.76 -8.19
N MET A 135 -13.17 16.79 -8.97
CA MET A 135 -14.61 16.65 -9.27
C MET A 135 -15.42 16.37 -7.99
N VAL A 136 -14.96 15.44 -7.15
CA VAL A 136 -15.60 15.12 -5.87
C VAL A 136 -15.60 16.33 -4.94
N ALA A 137 -14.46 17.03 -4.82
CA ALA A 137 -14.33 18.18 -3.93
C ALA A 137 -15.24 19.34 -4.36
N VAL A 138 -15.29 19.68 -5.64
CA VAL A 138 -16.17 20.74 -6.16
C VAL A 138 -17.63 20.40 -5.92
N THR A 139 -18.02 19.14 -6.17
CA THR A 139 -19.40 18.68 -5.94
C THR A 139 -19.76 18.82 -4.46
N ALA A 140 -18.91 18.31 -3.56
CA ALA A 140 -19.13 18.39 -2.12
C ALA A 140 -19.20 19.83 -1.60
N GLU A 141 -18.33 20.72 -2.09
CA GLU A 141 -18.32 22.14 -1.72
C GLU A 141 -19.57 22.86 -2.22
N ASN A 142 -19.99 22.61 -3.46
CA ASN A 142 -21.23 23.19 -3.98
C ASN A 142 -22.46 22.70 -3.20
N ASP A 143 -22.53 21.41 -2.88
CA ASP A 143 -23.58 20.86 -2.02
C ASP A 143 -23.63 21.55 -0.65
N GLN A 144 -22.47 21.86 -0.06
CA GLN A 144 -22.38 22.59 1.20
C GLN A 144 -22.85 24.04 1.05
N ARG A 145 -22.49 24.71 -0.04
CA ARG A 145 -22.90 26.11 -0.31
C ARG A 145 -24.39 26.26 -0.57
N GLU A 146 -25.02 25.27 -1.21
CA GLU A 146 -26.48 25.26 -1.41
C GLU A 146 -27.23 25.05 -0.10
N LYS A 147 -26.71 24.20 0.78
CA LYS A 147 -27.30 23.89 2.09
C LYS A 147 -27.01 24.95 3.15
N ALA A 148 -26.03 25.83 2.92
CA ALA A 148 -25.66 26.87 3.86
C ALA A 148 -26.83 27.85 4.06
N TYR A 149 -27.08 28.23 5.32
CA TYR A 149 -28.10 29.21 5.68
C TYR A 149 -27.87 30.55 4.96
N GLU A 150 -26.61 30.98 4.89
CA GLU A 150 -26.17 32.08 4.06
C GLU A 150 -25.78 31.56 2.67
N ARG A 151 -26.52 31.99 1.65
CA ARG A 151 -26.25 31.58 0.26
C ARG A 151 -24.86 32.04 -0.18
N ARG A 152 -23.99 31.08 -0.40
CA ARG A 152 -22.68 31.31 -1.04
C ARG A 152 -22.80 31.01 -2.53
N PRO A 153 -22.14 31.79 -3.41
CA PRO A 153 -22.16 31.49 -4.83
C PRO A 153 -21.49 30.13 -5.11
N LEU A 154 -22.12 29.34 -5.97
CA LEU A 154 -21.55 28.06 -6.41
C LEU A 154 -20.23 28.28 -7.12
N ILE A 155 -19.29 27.37 -6.89
CA ILE A 155 -18.06 27.28 -7.64
C ILE A 155 -18.41 26.77 -9.04
N LYS A 156 -17.99 27.53 -10.04
CA LYS A 156 -18.07 27.15 -11.45
C LYS A 156 -16.65 27.10 -12.02
N PRO A 157 -15.95 25.96 -11.85
CA PRO A 157 -14.57 25.86 -12.30
C PRO A 157 -14.47 26.01 -13.82
N ALA A 158 -13.42 26.68 -14.28
CA ALA A 158 -13.04 26.67 -15.69
C ALA A 158 -12.44 25.31 -16.05
N TRP A 159 -13.28 24.28 -16.21
CA TRP A 159 -12.85 22.88 -16.30
C TRP A 159 -11.85 22.60 -17.42
N GLU A 160 -11.97 23.27 -18.58
CA GLU A 160 -11.00 23.10 -19.67
C GLU A 160 -9.61 23.65 -19.31
N THR A 161 -9.54 24.79 -18.64
CA THR A 161 -8.28 25.37 -18.14
C THR A 161 -7.65 24.46 -17.10
N ILE A 162 -8.44 23.95 -16.15
CA ILE A 162 -7.96 23.04 -15.11
C ILE A 162 -7.50 21.72 -15.71
N ARG A 163 -8.24 21.17 -16.68
CA ARG A 163 -7.86 19.95 -17.40
C ARG A 163 -6.54 20.14 -18.12
N GLY A 164 -6.35 21.30 -18.78
CA GLY A 164 -5.08 21.69 -19.39
C GLY A 164 -3.95 21.71 -18.36
N ALA A 165 -4.14 22.38 -17.22
CA ALA A 165 -3.15 22.44 -16.15
C ALA A 165 -2.80 21.04 -15.62
N VAL A 166 -3.78 20.17 -15.37
CA VAL A 166 -3.56 18.79 -14.89
C VAL A 166 -2.77 17.99 -15.93
N ARG A 167 -3.13 18.10 -17.21
CA ARG A 167 -2.45 17.40 -18.30
C ARG A 167 -0.97 17.80 -18.41
N HIS A 168 -0.67 19.08 -18.20
CA HIS A 168 0.65 19.68 -18.37
C HIS A 168 1.47 19.80 -17.07
N ALA A 169 0.93 19.38 -15.92
CA ALA A 169 1.68 19.30 -14.68
C ALA A 169 2.95 18.46 -14.87
N ARG A 170 4.09 18.96 -14.38
CA ARG A 170 5.41 18.33 -14.58
C ARG A 170 5.76 17.33 -13.50
N ASP A 171 5.21 17.51 -12.31
CA ASP A 171 5.44 16.66 -11.15
C ASP A 171 4.21 16.62 -10.23
N ALA A 172 4.31 15.81 -9.17
CA ALA A 172 3.24 15.62 -8.20
C ALA A 172 2.93 16.89 -7.39
N ASP A 173 3.92 17.75 -7.14
CA ASP A 173 3.74 18.94 -6.31
C ASP A 173 3.05 20.07 -7.09
N GLU A 174 3.36 20.21 -8.37
CA GLU A 174 2.58 21.03 -9.29
C GLU A 174 1.15 20.53 -9.41
N LEU A 175 0.97 19.22 -9.60
CA LEU A 175 -0.36 18.63 -9.73
C LEU A 175 -1.23 18.94 -8.50
N ARG A 176 -0.68 18.84 -7.29
CA ARG A 176 -1.38 19.16 -6.03
C ARG A 176 -1.79 20.60 -5.89
N LYS A 177 -1.10 21.53 -6.55
CA LYS A 177 -1.40 22.96 -6.48
C LYS A 177 -2.57 23.35 -7.38
N ILE A 178 -2.97 22.49 -8.31
CA ILE A 178 -4.07 22.77 -9.23
C ILE A 178 -5.40 22.55 -8.52
N TRP A 179 -6.10 23.65 -8.24
CA TRP A 179 -7.44 23.69 -7.67
C TRP A 179 -8.27 24.78 -8.35
N PRO A 180 -9.61 24.64 -8.42
CA PRO A 180 -10.49 25.71 -8.83
C PRO A 180 -10.38 26.92 -7.90
N ASP A 181 -10.54 28.12 -8.47
CA ASP A 181 -10.63 29.35 -7.70
C ASP A 181 -11.79 29.31 -6.70
N GLY A 182 -11.55 29.84 -5.50
CA GLY A 182 -12.55 29.84 -4.43
C GLY A 182 -12.69 28.50 -3.69
N MET A 183 -11.80 27.54 -3.93
CA MET A 183 -11.57 26.38 -3.06
C MET A 183 -10.29 26.54 -2.25
N GLU A 184 -10.33 26.17 -0.98
CA GLU A 184 -9.12 25.89 -0.21
C GLU A 184 -8.62 24.47 -0.52
N GLN A 185 -7.30 24.27 -0.51
CA GLN A 185 -6.74 22.93 -0.65
C GLN A 185 -7.26 22.03 0.47
N VAL A 186 -7.97 20.96 0.11
CA VAL A 186 -8.42 19.97 1.09
C VAL A 186 -7.19 19.24 1.63
N LYS A 187 -6.81 19.53 2.88
CA LYS A 187 -5.84 18.68 3.60
C LYS A 187 -6.55 17.38 3.97
N LEU A 188 -6.18 16.30 3.28
CA LEU A 188 -6.59 14.93 3.62
C LEU A 188 -5.57 14.29 4.57
#